data_AF-A0A8S9YAE1-F1
#
_entry.id   AF-A0A8S9YAE1-F1
#
_cell.length_a   1.000
_cell.length_b   1.000
_cell.length_c   1.000
_cell.angle_alpha   90.00
_cell.angle_beta   90.00
_cell.angle_gamma   90.00
#
_symmetry.space_group_name_H-M   'P 1'
#
loop_
_entity.id
_entity.type
_entity.pdbx_description
1 polymer ?
#
loop_
_entity_poly.entity_id
_entity_poly.type
_entity_poly.pdbx_seq_one_letter_code
_entity_poly.pdbx_strand_id
1 'polypeptide(L)'
;MTRDGAPTTLLDRASVLASFGLTEHIMRFTSIYSFSSTRPLGFLLDDFVAACSKSFEPPKVDRNRAVFADSVLVALEDPLLDASGEGKDHTHCRADEESRSKSARTKPRDLLLSVTYSLQEESMGKKLLQIFKDQVACN
;
A
#
# COMPACT_ATOMS: atom_id res chain seq x y z
N MET A 1 -14.36 -4.59 59.95
CA MET A 1 -13.38 -3.81 59.17
C MET A 1 -13.21 -4.50 57.82
N THR A 2 -14.11 -4.22 56.87
CA THR A 2 -14.05 -4.76 55.52
C THR A 2 -13.20 -3.82 54.67
N ARG A 3 -12.11 -4.37 54.13
CA ARG A 3 -11.17 -3.69 53.25
C ARG A 3 -11.85 -3.60 51.89
N ASP A 4 -12.36 -2.43 51.52
CA ASP A 4 -12.92 -2.17 50.19
C ASP A 4 -11.80 -2.39 49.15
N GLY A 5 -11.90 -3.50 48.43
CA GLY A 5 -11.08 -3.77 47.26
C GLY A 5 -11.55 -2.83 46.15
N ALA A 6 -10.85 -1.71 45.96
CA ALA A 6 -11.10 -0.82 44.84
C ALA A 6 -11.01 -1.63 43.53
N PRO A 7 -12.00 -1.55 42.63
CA PRO A 7 -11.95 -2.24 41.36
C PRO A 7 -10.77 -1.70 40.54
N THR A 8 -9.88 -2.58 40.09
CA THR A 8 -8.83 -2.24 39.15
C THR A 8 -9.47 -1.88 37.82
N THR A 9 -9.54 -0.59 37.51
CA THR A 9 -10.04 -0.09 36.23
C THR A 9 -9.00 -0.38 35.14
N LEU A 10 -9.34 -1.21 34.16
CA LEU A 10 -8.54 -1.35 32.94
C LEU A 10 -8.68 -0.06 32.14
N LEU A 11 -7.62 0.74 32.09
CA LEU A 11 -7.55 1.93 31.25
C LEU A 11 -7.00 1.54 29.88
N ASP A 12 -7.68 1.96 28.82
CA ASP A 12 -7.19 1.82 27.47
C ASP A 12 -6.05 2.83 27.19
N ARG A 13 -5.22 2.51 26.19
CA ARG A 13 -4.02 3.30 25.84
C ARG A 13 -4.34 4.78 25.61
N ALA A 14 -5.47 5.10 24.98
CA ALA A 14 -5.87 6.47 24.71
C ALA A 14 -6.20 7.24 26.00
N SER A 15 -6.96 6.63 26.92
CA SER A 15 -7.27 7.24 28.22
C SER A 15 -6.03 7.48 29.08
N VAL A 16 -5.05 6.55 29.03
CA VAL A 16 -3.78 6.73 29.75
C VAL A 16 -3.02 7.92 29.20
N LEU A 17 -2.83 8.02 27.87
CA LEU A 17 -2.14 9.17 27.25
C LEU A 17 -2.85 10.49 27.55
N ALA A 18 -4.18 10.51 27.46
CA ALA A 18 -4.99 11.68 27.77
C ALA A 18 -4.83 12.15 29.22
N SER A 19 -4.68 11.22 30.18
CA SER A 19 -4.45 11.57 31.60
C SER A 19 -3.14 12.34 31.84
N PHE A 20 -2.15 12.17 30.95
CA PHE A 20 -0.90 12.93 30.97
C PHE A 20 -0.94 14.15 30.04
N GLY A 21 -2.09 14.46 29.42
CA GLY A 21 -2.22 15.53 28.42
C GLY A 21 -1.46 15.23 27.13
N LEU A 22 -1.19 13.96 26.83
CA LEU A 22 -0.44 13.52 25.66
C LEU A 22 -1.38 12.96 24.58
N THR A 23 -0.95 13.12 23.33
CA THR A 23 -1.54 12.44 22.17
C THR A 23 -0.62 11.33 21.69
N GLU A 24 -1.18 10.29 21.08
CA GLU A 24 -0.36 9.23 20.50
C GLU A 24 0.53 9.78 19.37
N HIS A 25 1.83 9.49 19.46
CA HIS A 25 2.77 9.81 18.39
C HIS A 25 2.70 8.74 17.31
N ILE A 26 2.29 9.12 16.10
CA ILE A 26 2.18 8.20 14.96
C ILE A 26 3.50 8.21 14.18
N MET A 27 4.28 7.15 14.31
CA MET A 27 5.43 6.91 13.43
C MET A 27 4.97 6.23 12.14
N ARG A 28 5.23 6.86 11.00
CA ARG A 28 4.98 6.30 9.66
C ARG A 28 6.30 6.06 8.95
N PHE A 29 6.39 4.91 8.29
CA PHE A 29 7.52 4.51 7.46
C PHE A 29 7.03 4.33 6.04
N THR A 30 7.84 4.74 5.07
CA THR A 30 7.59 4.47 3.65
C THR A 30 8.80 3.72 3.09
N SER A 31 8.58 2.48 2.72
CA SER A 31 9.57 1.69 1.98
C SER A 31 9.35 1.87 0.49
N ILE A 32 10.41 2.16 -0.26
CA ILE A 32 10.37 2.33 -1.71
C ILE A 32 11.22 1.24 -2.36
N TYR A 33 10.67 0.60 -3.38
CA TYR A 33 11.36 -0.38 -4.19
C TYR A 33 11.24 -0.03 -5.68
N SER A 34 12.40 0.17 -6.31
CA SER A 34 12.50 0.43 -7.74
C SER A 34 12.69 -0.87 -8.50
N PHE A 35 11.96 -1.06 -9.59
CA PHE A 35 12.04 -2.23 -10.46
C PHE A 35 11.73 -1.86 -11.90
N SER A 36 12.18 -2.65 -12.87
CA SER A 36 11.89 -2.41 -14.28
C SER A 36 10.86 -3.42 -14.79
N SER A 37 9.83 -2.96 -15.48
CA SER A 37 8.81 -3.85 -16.07
C SER A 37 8.27 -3.33 -17.39
N THR A 38 7.86 -4.25 -18.25
CA THR A 38 7.07 -3.94 -19.45
C THR A 38 5.58 -4.03 -19.20
N ARG A 39 5.16 -4.64 -18.08
CA ARG A 39 3.76 -4.86 -17.72
C ARG A 39 3.08 -3.55 -17.27
N PRO A 40 1.79 -3.34 -17.59
CA PRO A 40 1.05 -2.18 -17.10
C PRO A 40 0.83 -2.23 -15.57
N LEU A 41 0.71 -1.05 -14.94
CA LEU A 41 0.57 -0.93 -13.47
C LEU A 41 -0.66 -1.67 -12.93
N GLY A 42 -1.80 -1.61 -13.62
CA GLY A 42 -3.02 -2.31 -13.21
C GLY A 42 -2.81 -3.83 -13.12
N PHE A 43 -2.18 -4.44 -14.12
CA PHE A 43 -1.87 -5.87 -14.10
C PHE A 43 -0.89 -6.24 -12.96
N LEU A 44 0.13 -5.41 -12.72
CA LEU A 44 1.07 -5.62 -11.62
C LEU A 44 0.38 -5.55 -10.25
N LEU A 45 -0.59 -4.64 -10.10
CA LEU A 45 -1.38 -4.52 -8.88
C LEU A 45 -2.29 -5.72 -8.68
N ASP A 46 -2.97 -6.18 -9.73
CA ASP A 46 -3.85 -7.36 -9.68
C ASP A 46 -3.05 -8.62 -9.30
N ASP A 47 -1.90 -8.85 -9.93
CA ASP A 47 -0.98 -9.95 -9.59
C ASP A 47 -0.53 -9.86 -8.12
N PHE A 48 -0.21 -8.64 -7.67
CA PHE A 48 0.20 -8.41 -6.29
C PHE A 48 -0.92 -8.71 -5.28
N VAL A 49 -2.14 -8.23 -5.54
CA VAL A 49 -3.31 -8.50 -4.68
C VAL A 49 -3.61 -10.00 -4.66
N ALA A 50 -3.54 -10.66 -5.80
CA ALA A 50 -3.69 -12.12 -5.89
C ALA A 50 -2.61 -12.85 -5.07
N ALA A 51 -1.34 -12.43 -5.14
CA ALA A 51 -0.27 -13.01 -4.34
C ALA A 51 -0.47 -12.79 -2.83
N CYS A 52 -1.04 -11.65 -2.44
CA CYS A 52 -1.32 -11.29 -1.06
C CYS A 52 -2.50 -12.06 -0.43
N SER A 53 -3.43 -12.56 -1.24
CA SER A 53 -4.65 -13.26 -0.79
C SER A 53 -4.37 -14.50 0.09
N LYS A 54 -3.17 -15.07 0.00
CA LYS A 54 -2.74 -16.21 0.85
C LYS A 54 -2.40 -15.81 2.28
N SER A 55 -2.16 -14.53 2.54
CA SER A 55 -1.63 -14.03 3.82
C SER A 55 -2.46 -12.94 4.46
N PHE A 56 -3.32 -12.26 3.70
CA PHE A 56 -4.04 -11.07 4.15
C PHE A 56 -5.46 -11.08 3.62
N GLU A 57 -6.35 -10.37 4.33
CA GLU A 57 -7.66 -10.05 3.81
C GLU A 57 -7.57 -9.18 2.56
N PRO A 58 -8.57 -9.24 1.66
CA PRO A 58 -8.58 -8.42 0.45
C PRO A 58 -8.46 -6.92 0.77
N PRO A 59 -7.53 -6.19 0.14
CA PRO A 59 -7.38 -4.76 0.35
C PRO A 59 -8.48 -3.97 -0.38
N LYS A 60 -8.65 -2.70 0.03
CA LYS A 60 -9.40 -1.72 -0.77
C LYS A 60 -8.51 -1.21 -1.89
N VAL A 61 -8.93 -1.38 -3.14
CA VAL A 61 -8.15 -0.98 -4.32
C VAL A 61 -8.72 0.30 -4.92
N ASP A 62 -7.85 1.26 -5.22
CA ASP A 62 -8.18 2.48 -5.94
C ASP A 62 -7.06 2.79 -6.95
N ARG A 63 -7.37 2.67 -8.25
CA ARG A 63 -6.42 2.86 -9.36
C ARG A 63 -5.16 1.99 -9.19
N ASN A 64 -4.00 2.61 -8.97
CA ASN A 64 -2.71 1.95 -8.80
C ASN A 64 -2.34 1.79 -7.30
N ARG A 65 -3.33 1.82 -6.42
CA ARG A 65 -3.13 1.80 -4.97
C ARG A 65 -3.98 0.73 -4.31
N ALA A 66 -3.47 0.14 -3.24
CA ALA A 66 -4.17 -0.81 -2.39
C ALA A 66 -3.98 -0.44 -0.92
N VAL A 67 -5.06 -0.46 -0.14
CA VAL A 67 -5.04 -0.22 1.30
C VAL A 67 -5.36 -1.51 2.04
N PHE A 68 -4.38 -2.03 2.78
CA PHE A 68 -4.52 -3.22 3.63
C PHE A 68 -4.78 -2.79 5.08
N ALA A 69 -5.63 -3.54 5.77
CA ALA A 69 -5.98 -3.30 7.18
C ALA A 69 -6.39 -1.84 7.48
N ASP A 70 -6.99 -1.16 6.50
CA ASP A 70 -7.40 0.26 6.56
C ASP A 70 -6.27 1.28 6.85
N SER A 71 -5.00 0.84 6.85
CA SER A 71 -3.90 1.63 7.41
C SER A 71 -2.57 1.49 6.63
N VAL A 72 -2.27 0.32 6.06
CA VAL A 72 -1.10 0.13 5.18
C VAL A 72 -1.46 0.52 3.75
N LEU A 73 -0.79 1.54 3.22
CA LEU A 73 -0.92 1.95 1.83
C LEU A 73 0.18 1.32 0.98
N VAL A 74 -0.22 0.68 -0.12
CA VAL A 74 0.66 0.27 -1.20
C VAL A 74 0.32 1.08 -2.44
N ALA A 75 1.32 1.67 -3.10
CA ALA A 75 1.14 2.37 -4.36
C ALA A 75 2.18 1.93 -5.40
N LEU A 76 1.72 1.77 -6.63
CA LEU A 76 2.54 1.52 -7.81
C LEU A 76 2.55 2.77 -8.69
N GLU A 77 3.74 3.26 -8.99
CA GLU A 77 3.95 4.56 -9.64
C GLU A 77 4.89 4.38 -10.85
N ASP A 78 4.62 5.12 -11.92
CA ASP A 78 5.52 5.30 -13.05
C ASP A 78 6.01 6.75 -13.00
N PRO A 79 7.26 7.00 -12.54
CA PRO A 79 7.79 8.35 -12.33
C PRO A 79 7.73 9.24 -13.57
N LEU A 80 7.70 8.63 -14.76
CA LEU A 80 7.65 9.36 -16.03
C LEU A 80 6.22 9.72 -16.44
N LEU A 81 5.22 8.96 -16.00
CA LEU A 81 3.81 9.29 -16.19
C LEU A 81 3.36 10.36 -15.18
N ASP A 82 3.81 10.28 -13.92
CA ASP A 82 3.43 11.24 -12.88
C ASP A 82 4.02 12.66 -13.12
N ALA A 83 5.15 12.76 -13.84
CA ALA A 83 5.75 14.04 -14.23
C ALA A 83 4.98 14.78 -15.34
N SER A 84 4.02 14.14 -16.00
CA SER A 84 3.25 14.73 -17.10
C SER A 84 2.03 15.56 -16.66
N GLY A 85 1.75 15.64 -15.36
CA GLY A 85 0.79 16.62 -14.82
C GLY A 85 -0.67 16.43 -15.23
N GLU A 86 -1.07 15.26 -15.75
CA GLU A 86 -2.48 14.96 -16.02
C GLU A 86 -3.16 14.29 -14.82
N GLY A 87 -3.25 15.06 -13.72
CA GLY A 87 -4.28 14.84 -12.72
C GLY A 87 -5.64 15.31 -13.25
N LYS A 88 -6.27 14.58 -14.18
CA LYS A 88 -7.69 14.78 -14.54
C LYS A 88 -8.26 13.61 -15.35
N ASP A 89 -9.29 12.99 -14.79
CA ASP A 89 -10.39 12.32 -15.51
C ASP A 89 -10.05 11.36 -16.67
N HIS A 90 -9.47 10.20 -16.36
CA HIS A 90 -9.59 9.03 -17.26
C HIS A 90 -10.84 8.19 -16.92
N THR A 91 -12.01 8.82 -16.97
CA THR A 91 -13.29 8.12 -17.13
C THR A 91 -13.54 7.73 -18.61
N HIS A 92 -12.53 7.91 -19.48
CA HIS A 92 -12.62 7.70 -20.93
C HIS A 92 -11.39 7.00 -21.55
N CYS A 93 -10.85 5.95 -20.94
CA CYS A 93 -9.79 5.14 -21.59
C CYS A 93 -10.02 3.63 -21.50
N ARG A 94 -11.27 3.17 -21.73
CA ARG A 94 -11.54 1.76 -22.06
C ARG A 94 -11.54 1.46 -23.56
N ALA A 95 -11.37 2.47 -24.42
CA ALA A 95 -11.50 2.34 -25.88
C ALA A 95 -10.23 2.61 -26.70
N ASP A 96 -9.18 3.21 -26.12
CA ASP A 96 -7.98 3.61 -26.88
C ASP A 96 -6.74 2.71 -26.67
N GLU A 97 -6.85 1.66 -25.86
CA GLU A 97 -5.76 0.66 -25.70
C GLU A 97 -5.72 -0.34 -26.88
N GLU A 98 -6.75 -0.41 -27.71
CA GLU A 98 -6.80 -1.33 -28.85
C GLU A 98 -6.08 -0.76 -30.11
N SER A 99 -5.89 0.57 -30.18
CA SER A 99 -5.35 1.28 -31.34
C SER A 99 -3.81 1.32 -31.42
N ARG A 100 -3.08 0.82 -30.40
CA ARG A 100 -1.60 0.79 -30.39
C ARG A 100 -1.00 -0.59 -30.70
N SER A 101 -1.81 -1.48 -31.26
CA SER A 101 -1.36 -2.79 -31.74
C SER A 101 -0.70 -2.66 -33.12
N LYS A 102 0.55 -2.18 -33.17
CA LYS A 102 1.53 -2.46 -34.25
C LYS A 102 2.95 -2.01 -33.87
N SER A 103 3.77 -2.99 -33.51
CA SER A 103 5.25 -2.95 -33.62
C SER A 103 6.00 -1.86 -32.83
N ALA A 104 6.06 -1.99 -31.50
CA ALA A 104 7.24 -1.59 -30.76
C ALA A 104 7.45 -2.61 -29.62
N ARG A 105 8.63 -3.21 -29.52
CA ARG A 105 9.06 -3.85 -28.27
C ARG A 105 8.84 -2.81 -27.18
N THR A 106 7.88 -3.03 -26.28
CA THR A 106 7.66 -2.19 -25.11
C THR A 106 8.97 -2.23 -24.33
N LYS A 107 9.71 -1.12 -24.35
CA LYS A 107 10.94 -1.02 -23.56
C LYS A 107 10.54 -1.17 -22.09
N PRO A 108 11.31 -1.91 -21.28
CA PRO A 108 11.09 -1.93 -19.85
C PRO A 108 11.15 -0.50 -19.31
N ARG A 109 10.19 -0.17 -18.45
CA ARG A 109 10.09 1.12 -17.77
C ARG A 109 10.47 0.93 -16.31
N ASP A 110 11.14 1.92 -15.75
CA ASP A 110 11.44 1.93 -14.32
C ASP A 110 10.22 2.40 -13.55
N LEU A 111 9.75 1.56 -12.64
CA LEU A 111 8.55 1.73 -11.84
C LEU A 111 8.93 1.72 -10.36
N LEU A 112 8.08 2.32 -9.54
CA LEU A 112 8.24 2.37 -8.10
C LEU A 112 7.07 1.66 -7.41
N LEU A 113 7.40 0.80 -6.45
CA LEU A 113 6.46 0.37 -5.43
C LEU A 113 6.78 1.14 -4.15
N SER A 114 5.79 1.85 -3.60
CA SER A 114 5.86 2.40 -2.26
C SER A 114 4.92 1.65 -1.31
N VAL A 115 5.41 1.34 -0.11
CA VAL A 115 4.64 0.72 0.97
C VAL A 115 4.77 1.58 2.21
N THR A 116 3.68 2.26 2.57
CA THR A 116 3.61 3.17 3.73
C THR A 116 2.79 2.53 4.85
N TYR A 117 3.39 2.41 6.04
CA TYR A 117 2.78 1.75 7.20
C TYR A 117 3.15 2.48 8.50
N SER A 118 2.34 2.28 9.53
CA SER A 118 2.65 2.73 10.90
C SER A 118 3.61 1.75 11.60
N LEU A 119 4.22 2.16 12.71
CA LEU A 119 5.03 1.25 13.53
C LEU A 119 4.24 0.00 13.96
N GLN A 120 2.97 0.16 14.29
CA GLN A 120 2.08 -0.92 14.70
C GLN A 120 1.91 -1.99 13.60
N GLU A 121 2.04 -1.58 12.32
CA GLU A 121 1.88 -2.46 11.16
C GLU A 121 3.20 -2.75 10.43
N GLU A 122 4.34 -2.54 11.10
CA GLU A 122 5.67 -2.74 10.51
C GLU A 122 5.86 -4.14 9.93
N SER A 123 5.38 -5.18 10.62
CA SER A 123 5.48 -6.57 10.16
C SER A 123 4.70 -6.82 8.87
N MET A 124 3.51 -6.25 8.74
CA MET A 124 2.69 -6.34 7.54
C MET A 124 3.34 -5.57 6.38
N GLY A 125 3.75 -4.33 6.62
CA GLY A 125 4.41 -3.50 5.61
C GLY A 125 5.66 -4.17 5.02
N LYS A 126 6.52 -4.74 5.88
CA LYS A 126 7.70 -5.50 5.44
C LYS A 126 7.33 -6.76 4.65
N LYS A 127 6.30 -7.50 5.08
CA LYS A 127 5.85 -8.72 4.41
C LYS A 127 5.22 -8.44 3.04
N LEU A 128 4.43 -7.37 2.91
CA LEU A 128 3.86 -6.92 1.63
C LEU A 128 4.97 -6.57 0.63
N LEU A 129 5.97 -5.81 1.07
CA LEU A 129 7.14 -5.49 0.25
C LEU A 129 7.88 -6.76 -0.21
N GLN A 130 8.06 -7.73 0.69
CA GLN A 130 8.73 -8.99 0.39
C GLN A 130 7.95 -9.82 -0.63
N ILE A 131 6.63 -9.96 -0.46
CA ILE A 131 5.75 -10.67 -1.42
C ILE A 131 5.86 -10.06 -2.81
N PHE A 132 5.85 -8.73 -2.91
CA PHE A 132 5.98 -8.07 -4.21
C PHE A 132 7.30 -8.41 -4.89
N LYS A 133 8.42 -8.30 -4.15
CA LYS A 133 9.75 -8.61 -4.68
C LYS A 133 9.84 -10.06 -5.18
N ASP A 134 9.34 -11.01 -4.39
CA ASP A 134 9.52 -12.43 -4.67
C ASP A 134 8.57 -12.95 -5.75
N GLN A 135 7.33 -12.46 -5.80
CA GLN A 135 6.26 -13.05 -6.62
C GLN A 135 5.77 -12.16 -7.76
N VAL A 136 6.06 -10.87 -7.73
CA VAL A 136 5.59 -9.93 -8.75
C VAL A 136 6.76 -9.39 -9.55
N ALA A 137 7.75 -8.78 -8.90
CA ALA A 137 8.85 -8.12 -9.60
C ALA A 137 9.78 -9.07 -10.37
N CYS A 138 9.93 -10.32 -9.91
CA CYS A 138 10.78 -11.33 -10.54
C CYS A 138 10.12 -12.10 -11.72
N ASN A 139 8.81 -11.92 -11.93
CA ASN A 139 8.05 -12.57 -13.00
C ASN A 139 7.89 -11.66 -14.23
#